data_AF-A0A9P8K492-F1
#
_entry.id   AF-A0A9P8K492-F1
#
_cell.length_a   1.000
_cell.length_b   1.000
_cell.length_c   1.000
_cell.angle_alpha   90.00
_cell.angle_beta   90.00
_cell.angle_gamma   90.00
#
_symmetry.space_group_name_H-M   'P 1'
#
loop_
_entity.id
_entity.type
_entity.pdbx_description
1 polymer ?
#
loop_
_entity_poly.entity_id
_entity_poly.type
_entity_poly.pdbx_seq_one_letter_code
_entity_poly.pdbx_strand_id
1 'polypeptide(L)'
;MTDPCLCNDGHGSLKVPGFSDVPLDLEFYPQNRFTHGATEWAQWPNLTARELAVLGLINDLTEEHGWHENIFDDNLMADWRMQALSRPLVSPKAWDWCLAELRDKAPYFEQTGNIVVFNTGAGIVKSDAVAETIQTELRDAAELLEADEKAPRQQAVLNLVDPSLFPLVYGRTRVLMDSGRVSLDNTINSFGRGEIVLEFPPGYFRRQRHVLPYPAWSEEVTPRETNKDDRTWSARYQWLPCEVELFNNSGTDVRITSYVNNLHPIRSRALYGTIAKLISQSIEPWNQTLIKQNRGRTPMRIRTYGVEPDNERPKWATLDNLRELESDRNNTAFKEAVDKIKEYLALPEKLEETEGYQISPT
;
A
#
# COMPACT_ATOMS: atom_id res chain seq x y z
N MET A 1 19.51 6.39 18.19
CA MET A 1 20.21 5.80 17.02
C MET A 1 20.13 6.81 15.88
N THR A 2 21.21 6.98 15.13
CA THR A 2 21.30 7.91 13.99
C THR A 2 21.08 7.12 12.70
N ASP A 3 20.17 7.57 11.85
CA ASP A 3 19.91 6.92 10.56
C ASP A 3 21.17 6.77 9.69
N PRO A 4 21.21 5.75 8.81
CA PRO A 4 22.24 5.69 7.78
C PRO A 4 22.24 6.96 6.93
N CYS A 5 23.44 7.44 6.58
CA CYS A 5 23.59 8.56 5.66
C CYS A 5 23.42 8.05 4.23
N LEU A 6 22.20 8.17 3.71
CA LEU A 6 21.85 7.88 2.32
C LEU A 6 21.84 9.18 1.51
N CYS A 7 22.35 9.14 0.28
CA CYS A 7 22.50 10.32 -0.55
C CYS A 7 22.43 9.97 -2.05
N ASN A 8 21.57 10.70 -2.77
CA ASN A 8 21.41 10.66 -4.23
C ASN A 8 21.36 12.10 -4.81
N ASP A 9 22.11 13.03 -4.22
CA ASP A 9 22.09 14.45 -4.64
C ASP A 9 22.95 14.74 -5.87
N GLY A 10 23.83 13.80 -6.24
CA GLY A 10 24.77 13.92 -7.36
C GLY A 10 26.04 14.73 -7.06
N HIS A 11 26.26 15.15 -5.81
CA HIS A 11 27.44 15.92 -5.39
C HIS A 11 28.58 15.04 -4.84
N GLY A 12 28.38 13.73 -4.78
CA GLY A 12 29.40 12.76 -4.40
C GLY A 12 28.99 11.34 -4.76
N SER A 13 29.67 10.36 -4.17
CA SER A 13 29.40 8.96 -4.44
C SER A 13 27.98 8.58 -4.05
N LEU A 14 27.31 7.82 -4.93
CA LEU A 14 25.96 7.33 -4.73
C LEU A 14 25.89 6.45 -3.49
N LYS A 15 25.00 6.80 -2.55
CA LYS A 15 24.77 6.05 -1.31
C LYS A 15 23.30 5.71 -1.17
N VAL A 16 22.87 4.65 -1.85
CA VAL A 16 21.49 4.13 -1.79
C VAL A 16 21.50 2.60 -1.74
N PRO A 17 20.46 1.94 -1.18
CA PRO A 17 20.43 0.49 -1.01
C PRO A 17 20.74 -0.28 -2.30
N GLY A 18 21.73 -1.18 -2.22
CA GLY A 18 22.18 -1.99 -3.36
C GLY A 18 23.31 -1.37 -4.17
N PHE A 19 23.90 -0.25 -3.73
CA PHE A 19 25.04 0.41 -4.37
C PHE A 19 26.13 0.79 -3.37
N SER A 20 27.36 0.94 -3.88
CA SER A 20 28.55 1.28 -3.11
C SER A 20 28.79 0.28 -1.96
N ASP A 21 28.64 0.71 -0.72
CA ASP A 21 28.76 -0.10 0.50
C ASP A 21 27.42 -0.25 1.25
N VAL A 22 26.32 0.15 0.62
CA VAL A 22 24.99 0.18 1.23
C VAL A 22 24.25 -1.14 0.97
N PRO A 23 23.91 -1.92 2.02
CA PRO A 23 23.15 -3.16 1.86
C PRO A 23 21.81 -2.94 1.16
N LEU A 24 21.40 -3.93 0.37
CA LEU A 24 20.11 -3.90 -0.35
C LEU A 24 18.90 -3.78 0.59
N ASP A 25 18.98 -4.41 1.75
CA ASP A 25 17.93 -4.48 2.78
C ASP A 25 18.04 -3.36 3.83
N LEU A 26 18.82 -2.30 3.53
CA LEU A 26 18.99 -1.20 4.46
C LEU A 26 17.79 -0.25 4.38
N GLU A 27 17.20 0.02 5.55
CA GLU A 27 16.10 0.96 5.72
C GLU A 27 16.44 1.95 6.85
N PHE A 28 15.75 3.11 6.86
CA PHE A 28 15.77 4.01 8.01
C PHE A 28 15.13 3.38 9.24
N TYR A 29 15.49 3.87 10.42
CA TYR A 29 14.87 3.39 11.65
C TYR A 29 13.36 3.68 11.65
N PRO A 30 12.51 2.78 12.20
CA PRO A 30 11.06 2.93 12.15
C PRO A 30 10.50 4.24 12.72
N GLN A 31 11.20 4.90 13.65
CA GLN A 31 10.80 6.23 14.17
C GLN A 31 10.96 7.38 13.16
N ASN A 32 11.81 7.21 12.15
CA ASN A 32 12.21 8.27 11.21
C ASN A 32 11.59 8.10 9.81
N ARG A 33 10.84 7.03 9.58
CA ARG A 33 10.10 6.79 8.34
C ARG A 33 8.66 6.35 8.61
N PHE A 34 7.84 6.33 7.56
CA PHE A 34 6.52 5.73 7.62
C PHE A 34 6.63 4.20 7.59
N THR A 35 5.67 3.54 8.25
CA THR A 35 5.57 2.08 8.31
C THR A 35 4.99 1.56 7.00
N HIS A 36 5.45 0.40 6.53
CA HIS A 36 4.94 -0.25 5.31
C HIS A 36 4.40 -1.66 5.59
N GLY A 37 3.47 -2.11 4.75
CA GLY A 37 2.81 -3.41 4.87
C GLY A 37 3.62 -4.61 4.39
N ALA A 38 4.85 -4.41 3.89
CA ALA A 38 5.65 -5.52 3.37
C ALA A 38 6.14 -6.46 4.50
N THR A 39 6.64 -5.88 5.59
CA THR A 39 7.26 -6.65 6.69
C THR A 39 6.94 -6.12 8.09
N GLU A 40 6.34 -4.93 8.22
CA GLU A 40 6.23 -4.24 9.51
C GLU A 40 4.81 -4.11 10.03
N TRP A 41 3.94 -3.42 9.28
CA TRP A 41 2.59 -3.15 9.73
C TRP A 41 1.64 -4.26 9.32
N ALA A 42 0.98 -4.84 10.31
CA ALA A 42 -0.22 -5.62 10.13
C ALA A 42 -1.24 -5.19 11.18
N GLN A 43 -2.50 -5.12 10.77
CA GLN A 43 -3.60 -4.92 11.72
C GLN A 43 -3.66 -6.14 12.65
N TRP A 44 -3.36 -5.93 13.93
CA TRP A 44 -3.50 -6.96 14.96
C TRP A 44 -4.15 -6.40 16.24
N PRO A 45 -5.15 -7.09 16.80
CA PRO A 45 -5.81 -8.27 16.25
C PRO A 45 -6.63 -7.95 14.99
N ASN A 46 -7.08 -8.99 14.29
CA ASN A 46 -7.92 -8.84 13.09
C ASN A 46 -9.22 -8.10 13.43
N LEU A 47 -9.73 -7.34 12.45
CA LEU A 47 -11.03 -6.69 12.58
C LEU A 47 -12.14 -7.75 12.66
N THR A 48 -13.14 -7.50 13.49
CA THR A 48 -14.30 -8.39 13.58
C THR A 48 -15.13 -8.31 12.30
N ALA A 49 -15.82 -9.40 11.93
CA ALA A 49 -16.72 -9.41 10.77
C ALA A 49 -17.80 -8.31 10.87
N ARG A 50 -18.25 -7.99 12.09
CA ARG A 50 -19.18 -6.88 12.33
C ARG A 50 -18.56 -5.51 12.09
N GLU A 51 -17.30 -5.30 12.49
CA GLU A 51 -16.58 -4.06 12.20
C GLU A 51 -16.33 -3.90 10.69
N LEU A 52 -16.00 -4.97 9.98
CA LEU A 52 -15.89 -4.96 8.52
C LEU A 52 -17.23 -4.60 7.85
N ALA A 53 -18.35 -5.15 8.33
CA ALA A 53 -19.68 -4.80 7.82
C ALA A 53 -20.03 -3.32 8.05
N VAL A 54 -19.69 -2.77 9.22
CA VAL A 54 -19.83 -1.34 9.53
C VAL A 54 -18.97 -0.48 8.61
N LEU A 55 -17.70 -0.84 8.41
CA LEU A 55 -16.80 -0.10 7.53
C LEU A 55 -17.25 -0.14 6.07
N GLY A 56 -17.73 -1.30 5.59
CA GLY A 56 -18.30 -1.43 4.26
C GLY A 56 -19.57 -0.58 4.09
N LEU A 57 -20.44 -0.53 5.10
CA LEU A 57 -21.59 0.37 5.09
C LEU A 57 -21.19 1.85 5.01
N ILE A 58 -20.24 2.29 5.85
CA ILE A 58 -19.72 3.67 5.81
C ILE A 58 -19.11 3.96 4.43
N ASN A 59 -18.34 3.02 3.88
CA ASN A 59 -17.75 3.17 2.55
C ASN A 59 -18.81 3.44 1.48
N ASP A 60 -19.86 2.60 1.43
CA ASP A 60 -20.91 2.70 0.41
C ASP A 60 -21.76 3.96 0.59
N LEU A 61 -22.17 4.29 1.83
CA LEU A 61 -22.98 5.49 2.07
C LEU A 61 -22.23 6.78 1.70
N THR A 62 -20.91 6.75 1.77
CA THR A 62 -20.07 7.90 1.41
C THR A 62 -19.71 7.94 -0.08
N GLU A 63 -20.25 7.01 -0.90
CA GLU A 63 -20.27 7.13 -2.38
C GLU A 63 -21.53 7.88 -2.86
N GLU A 64 -22.57 7.97 -2.03
CA GLU A 64 -23.81 8.65 -2.41
C GLU A 64 -23.58 10.16 -2.59
N HIS A 65 -24.09 10.69 -3.71
CA HIS A 65 -23.95 12.11 -4.00
C HIS A 65 -24.66 12.95 -2.92
N GLY A 66 -23.94 13.93 -2.36
CA GLY A 66 -24.48 14.79 -1.29
C GLY A 66 -24.68 14.08 0.05
N TRP A 67 -24.05 12.91 0.28
CA TRP A 67 -24.22 12.16 1.54
C TRP A 67 -24.02 13.01 2.80
N HIS A 68 -23.06 13.94 2.77
CA HIS A 68 -22.68 14.79 3.90
C HIS A 68 -23.79 15.80 4.29
N GLU A 69 -24.66 16.18 3.35
CA GLU A 69 -25.85 16.98 3.62
C GLU A 69 -27.03 16.06 3.99
N ASN A 70 -27.22 15.00 3.20
CA ASN A 70 -28.35 14.08 3.32
C ASN A 70 -28.38 13.32 4.66
N ILE A 71 -27.23 13.11 5.30
CA ILE A 71 -27.12 12.41 6.60
C ILE A 71 -27.89 13.11 7.74
N PHE A 72 -28.29 14.37 7.54
CA PHE A 72 -29.07 15.16 8.48
C PHE A 72 -30.59 15.17 8.18
N ASP A 73 -31.04 14.60 7.05
CA ASP A 73 -32.47 14.46 6.74
C ASP A 73 -33.03 13.15 7.30
N ASP A 74 -33.86 13.26 8.33
CA ASP A 74 -34.44 12.10 9.02
C ASP A 74 -35.34 11.22 8.11
N ASN A 75 -35.95 11.78 7.06
CA ASN A 75 -36.75 10.99 6.11
C ASN A 75 -35.86 10.12 5.22
N LEU A 76 -34.78 10.69 4.68
CA LEU A 76 -33.80 9.93 3.89
C LEU A 76 -33.10 8.86 4.76
N MET A 77 -32.84 9.18 6.02
CA MET A 77 -32.24 8.23 6.95
C MET A 77 -33.16 7.06 7.28
N ALA A 78 -34.48 7.20 7.17
CA ALA A 78 -35.39 6.08 7.34
C ALA A 78 -35.18 5.01 6.24
N ASP A 79 -35.04 5.45 4.99
CA ASP A 79 -34.79 4.57 3.86
C ASP A 79 -33.39 3.94 3.92
N TRP A 80 -32.36 4.74 4.21
CA TRP A 80 -30.99 4.26 4.37
C TRP A 80 -30.86 3.27 5.52
N ARG A 81 -31.58 3.50 6.62
CA ARG A 81 -31.66 2.57 7.75
C ARG A 81 -32.26 1.24 7.33
N MET A 82 -33.34 1.22 6.55
CA MET A 82 -33.92 -0.03 6.05
C MET A 82 -32.93 -0.82 5.21
N GLN A 83 -32.22 -0.14 4.29
CA GLN A 83 -31.19 -0.76 3.46
C GLN A 83 -30.02 -1.27 4.29
N ALA A 84 -29.52 -0.48 5.24
CA ALA A 84 -28.43 -0.88 6.14
C ALA A 84 -28.80 -2.13 6.96
N LEU A 85 -30.00 -2.18 7.53
CA LEU A 85 -30.46 -3.31 8.34
C LEU A 85 -30.74 -4.58 7.52
N SER A 86 -30.88 -4.48 6.20
CA SER A 86 -30.94 -5.64 5.31
C SER A 86 -29.58 -6.30 5.08
N ARG A 87 -28.47 -5.61 5.41
CA ARG A 87 -27.12 -6.13 5.24
C ARG A 87 -26.79 -7.12 6.37
N PRO A 88 -26.11 -8.23 6.07
CA PRO A 88 -25.63 -9.14 7.10
C PRO A 88 -24.77 -8.42 8.15
N LEU A 89 -24.92 -8.82 9.41
CA LEU A 89 -24.14 -8.33 10.56
C LEU A 89 -24.32 -6.85 10.94
N VAL A 90 -25.17 -6.09 10.24
CA VAL A 90 -25.52 -4.71 10.62
C VAL A 90 -26.75 -4.73 11.53
N SER A 91 -26.51 -4.54 12.84
CA SER A 91 -27.59 -4.42 13.84
C SER A 91 -28.12 -2.99 13.94
N PRO A 92 -29.29 -2.75 14.58
CA PRO A 92 -29.76 -1.40 14.88
C PRO A 92 -28.73 -0.53 15.62
N LYS A 93 -28.03 -1.10 16.61
CA LYS A 93 -26.94 -0.38 17.32
C LYS A 93 -25.76 -0.07 16.40
N ALA A 94 -25.43 -0.98 15.47
CA ALA A 94 -24.36 -0.74 14.49
C ALA A 94 -24.74 0.38 13.50
N TRP A 95 -26.00 0.42 13.07
CA TRP A 95 -26.54 1.52 12.27
C TRP A 95 -26.46 2.85 13.02
N ASP A 96 -26.95 2.91 14.26
CA ASP A 96 -26.93 4.14 15.06
C ASP A 96 -25.49 4.67 15.22
N TRP A 97 -24.52 3.77 15.36
CA TRP A 97 -23.09 4.12 15.35
C TRP A 97 -22.62 4.67 14.00
N CYS A 98 -22.95 4.00 12.89
CA CYS A 98 -22.59 4.46 11.54
C CYS A 98 -23.13 5.87 11.28
N LEU A 99 -24.40 6.10 11.64
CA LEU A 99 -25.05 7.39 11.49
C LEU A 99 -24.35 8.48 12.31
N ALA A 100 -24.02 8.20 13.57
CA ALA A 100 -23.27 9.13 14.42
C ALA A 100 -21.87 9.43 13.86
N GLU A 101 -21.14 8.41 13.41
CA GLU A 101 -19.80 8.56 12.82
C GLU A 101 -19.84 9.36 11.51
N LEU A 102 -20.83 9.14 10.65
CA LEU A 102 -20.99 9.89 9.40
C LEU A 102 -21.36 11.35 9.66
N ARG A 103 -22.22 11.63 10.64
CA ARG A 103 -22.56 13.00 11.05
C ARG A 103 -21.34 13.76 11.62
N ASP A 104 -20.46 13.06 12.34
CA ASP A 104 -19.20 13.63 12.83
C ASP A 104 -18.21 13.93 11.69
N LYS A 105 -18.16 13.06 10.67
CA LYS A 105 -17.29 13.23 9.50
C LYS A 105 -17.79 14.27 8.49
N ALA A 106 -19.10 14.51 8.41
CA ALA A 106 -19.69 15.38 7.40
C ALA A 106 -19.12 16.82 7.38
N PRO A 107 -18.96 17.52 8.52
CA PRO A 107 -18.37 18.86 8.52
C PRO A 107 -16.91 18.89 8.04
N TYR A 108 -16.14 17.84 8.35
CA TYR A 108 -14.76 17.73 7.89
C TYR A 108 -14.68 17.50 6.37
N PHE A 109 -15.57 16.66 5.84
CA PHE A 109 -15.70 16.45 4.41
C PHE A 109 -16.10 17.74 3.68
N GLU A 110 -17.08 18.47 4.20
CA GLU A 110 -17.51 19.75 3.63
C GLU A 110 -16.36 20.77 3.56
N GLN A 111 -15.51 20.81 4.60
CA GLN A 111 -14.36 21.73 4.64
C GLN A 111 -13.20 21.34 3.73
N THR A 112 -12.96 20.03 3.55
CA THR A 112 -11.70 19.53 2.96
C THR A 112 -11.87 18.74 1.67
N GLY A 113 -13.08 18.30 1.35
CA GLY A 113 -13.35 17.33 0.29
C GLY A 113 -12.82 15.92 0.56
N ASN A 114 -12.30 15.66 1.78
CA ASN A 114 -11.67 14.40 2.15
C ASN A 114 -12.50 13.66 3.19
N ILE A 115 -12.58 12.34 3.06
CA ILE A 115 -13.15 11.48 4.10
C ILE A 115 -12.26 10.26 4.33
N VAL A 116 -11.92 10.03 5.59
CA VAL A 116 -11.25 8.78 6.00
C VAL A 116 -12.30 7.69 6.18
N VAL A 117 -12.28 6.72 5.28
CA VAL A 117 -12.97 5.43 5.39
C VAL A 117 -11.99 4.35 5.85
N PHE A 118 -12.52 3.19 6.26
CA PHE A 118 -11.70 2.13 6.87
C PHE A 118 -10.77 2.64 7.98
N ASN A 119 -11.18 3.68 8.72
CA ASN A 119 -10.45 4.29 9.82
C ASN A 119 -10.27 3.28 10.96
N THR A 120 -9.23 2.47 10.80
CA THR A 120 -8.77 1.38 11.66
C THR A 120 -7.27 1.58 11.89
N GLY A 121 -6.49 0.52 12.05
CA GLY A 121 -5.04 0.64 12.14
C GLY A 121 -4.37 1.21 10.89
N ALA A 122 -4.95 0.97 9.70
CA ALA A 122 -4.58 1.60 8.43
C ALA A 122 -5.84 2.14 7.76
N GLY A 123 -5.93 3.46 7.58
CA GLY A 123 -7.09 4.12 6.97
C GLY A 123 -6.95 4.31 5.46
N ILE A 124 -8.07 4.59 4.80
CA ILE A 124 -8.14 4.98 3.39
C ILE A 124 -8.80 6.36 3.33
N VAL A 125 -8.21 7.32 2.63
CA VAL A 125 -8.86 8.61 2.34
C VAL A 125 -9.51 8.54 0.97
N LYS A 126 -10.78 8.89 0.87
CA LYS A 126 -11.44 9.22 -0.40
C LYS A 126 -11.46 10.73 -0.59
N SER A 127 -11.22 11.17 -1.82
CA SER A 127 -11.20 12.57 -2.19
C SER A 127 -11.58 12.72 -3.66
N ASP A 128 -12.55 13.59 -3.93
CA ASP A 128 -12.92 14.02 -5.28
C ASP A 128 -12.32 15.39 -5.62
N ALA A 129 -11.34 15.85 -4.83
CA ALA A 129 -10.75 17.18 -4.95
C ALA A 129 -9.81 17.37 -6.16
N VAL A 130 -9.68 16.36 -7.03
CA VAL A 130 -8.88 16.46 -8.25
C VAL A 130 -9.54 17.44 -9.21
N ALA A 131 -8.89 18.58 -9.45
CA ALA A 131 -9.43 19.65 -10.27
C ALA A 131 -9.72 19.17 -11.70
N GLU A 132 -10.83 19.65 -12.29
CA GLU A 132 -11.24 19.28 -13.67
C GLU A 132 -10.14 19.52 -14.71
N THR A 133 -9.32 20.55 -14.49
CA THR A 133 -8.14 20.84 -15.32
C THR A 133 -7.12 19.71 -15.28
N ILE A 134 -6.83 19.14 -14.11
CA ILE A 134 -5.90 18.00 -13.95
C ILE A 134 -6.50 16.76 -14.61
N GLN A 135 -7.80 16.52 -14.42
CA GLN A 135 -8.48 15.38 -15.06
C GLN A 135 -8.42 15.47 -16.59
N THR A 136 -8.62 16.66 -17.15
CA THR A 136 -8.52 16.92 -18.59
C THR A 136 -7.09 16.74 -19.08
N GLU A 137 -6.11 17.32 -18.39
CA GLU A 137 -4.69 17.13 -18.71
C GLU A 137 -4.28 15.64 -18.70
N LEU A 138 -4.80 14.85 -17.75
CA LEU A 138 -4.55 13.41 -17.67
C LEU A 138 -5.20 12.64 -18.83
N ARG A 139 -6.43 12.98 -19.22
CA ARG A 139 -7.10 12.35 -20.38
C ARG A 139 -6.35 12.64 -21.67
N ASP A 140 -6.02 13.91 -21.93
CA ASP A 140 -5.29 14.30 -23.14
C ASP A 140 -3.92 13.61 -23.21
N ALA A 141 -3.23 13.48 -22.07
CA ALA A 141 -1.96 12.77 -21.99
C ALA A 141 -2.12 11.26 -22.21
N ALA A 142 -3.18 10.64 -21.68
CA ALA A 142 -3.47 9.23 -21.89
C ALA A 142 -3.72 8.93 -23.38
N GLU A 143 -4.54 9.74 -24.06
CA GLU A 143 -4.79 9.60 -25.50
C GLU A 143 -3.49 9.66 -26.32
N LEU A 144 -2.56 10.55 -25.95
CA LEU A 144 -1.26 10.64 -26.61
C LEU A 144 -0.39 9.39 -26.39
N LEU A 145 -0.38 8.84 -25.18
CA LEU A 145 0.39 7.64 -24.84
C LEU A 145 -0.19 6.40 -25.53
N GLU A 146 -1.52 6.27 -25.56
CA GLU A 146 -2.23 5.20 -26.25
C GLU A 146 -1.94 5.20 -27.76
N ALA A 147 -1.80 6.38 -28.37
CA ALA A 147 -1.47 6.51 -29.78
C ALA A 147 -0.02 6.10 -30.13
N ASP A 148 0.94 6.25 -29.19
CA ASP A 148 2.35 5.83 -29.39
C ASP A 148 2.55 4.33 -29.12
N GLU A 149 1.59 3.69 -28.44
CA GLU A 149 1.66 2.27 -28.11
C GLU A 149 1.35 1.40 -29.34
N LYS A 150 2.38 0.69 -29.84
CA LYS A 150 2.29 -0.20 -31.01
C LYS A 150 1.84 -1.62 -30.68
N ALA A 151 1.53 -1.91 -29.41
CA ALA A 151 1.25 -3.26 -28.95
C ALA A 151 -0.19 -3.72 -29.33
N PRO A 152 -0.39 -5.01 -29.65
CA PRO A 152 -1.72 -5.53 -29.97
C PRO A 152 -2.65 -5.45 -28.74
N ARG A 153 -3.87 -4.95 -28.98
CA ARG A 153 -4.98 -4.70 -28.02
C ARG A 153 -5.53 -5.95 -27.31
N GLN A 154 -4.70 -6.89 -26.87
CA GLN A 154 -5.14 -8.16 -26.27
C GLN A 154 -5.15 -8.17 -24.73
N GLN A 155 -4.69 -7.11 -24.07
CA GLN A 155 -4.80 -6.98 -22.62
C GLN A 155 -6.05 -6.19 -22.24
N ALA A 156 -6.73 -6.65 -21.18
CA ALA A 156 -7.91 -5.98 -20.62
C ALA A 156 -7.56 -4.69 -19.84
N VAL A 157 -6.30 -4.52 -19.47
CA VAL A 157 -5.77 -3.35 -18.76
C VAL A 157 -4.49 -2.92 -19.47
N LEU A 158 -4.41 -1.62 -19.79
CA LEU A 158 -3.27 -1.01 -20.46
C LEU A 158 -2.45 -0.20 -19.45
N ASN A 159 -1.20 -0.59 -19.22
CA ASN A 159 -0.30 0.14 -18.33
C ASN A 159 0.50 1.18 -19.13
N LEU A 160 -0.09 2.37 -19.35
CA LEU A 160 0.55 3.46 -20.10
C LEU A 160 1.85 3.93 -19.43
N VAL A 161 1.87 3.93 -18.10
CA VAL A 161 3.07 4.17 -17.29
C VAL A 161 3.30 2.92 -16.45
N ASP A 162 4.40 2.22 -16.69
CA ASP A 162 4.74 0.96 -16.03
C ASP A 162 6.14 1.07 -15.38
N PRO A 163 6.22 1.08 -14.03
CA PRO A 163 7.49 1.14 -13.32
C PRO A 163 8.39 -0.09 -13.57
N SER A 164 7.86 -1.15 -14.17
CA SER A 164 8.56 -2.43 -14.42
C SER A 164 9.20 -2.56 -15.80
N LEU A 165 8.95 -1.67 -16.76
CA LEU A 165 9.42 -1.86 -18.15
C LEU A 165 10.94 -1.71 -18.31
N PHE A 166 11.53 -0.74 -17.63
CA PHE A 166 12.98 -0.50 -17.69
C PHE A 166 13.58 -0.48 -16.28
N PRO A 167 13.58 -1.64 -15.58
CA PRO A 167 14.16 -1.72 -14.25
C PRO A 167 15.68 -1.66 -14.37
N LEU A 168 16.33 -1.32 -13.25
CA LEU A 168 17.75 -1.59 -13.10
C LEU A 168 17.97 -3.11 -13.12
N VAL A 169 18.99 -3.57 -13.84
CA VAL A 169 19.43 -4.97 -13.89
C VAL A 169 20.90 -5.02 -13.53
N TYR A 170 21.21 -5.75 -12.45
CA TYR A 170 22.59 -5.92 -11.99
C TYR A 170 23.45 -6.61 -13.07
N GLY A 171 24.71 -6.19 -13.20
CA GLY A 171 25.62 -6.66 -14.25
C GLY A 171 25.31 -6.13 -15.67
N ARG A 172 24.27 -5.30 -15.86
CA ARG A 172 23.88 -4.79 -17.19
C ARG A 172 23.65 -3.27 -17.22
N THR A 173 22.90 -2.74 -16.26
CA THR A 173 22.54 -1.32 -16.23
C THR A 173 23.74 -0.46 -15.86
N ARG A 174 23.86 0.72 -16.49
CA ARG A 174 24.88 1.72 -16.17
C ARG A 174 24.38 2.71 -15.12
N VAL A 175 25.22 3.04 -14.14
CA VAL A 175 24.90 3.96 -13.04
C VAL A 175 26.03 4.97 -12.85
N LEU A 176 25.67 6.21 -12.50
CA LEU A 176 26.59 7.28 -12.12
C LEU A 176 26.99 7.08 -10.64
N MET A 177 28.08 6.35 -10.39
CA MET A 177 28.48 5.93 -9.04
C MET A 177 29.23 7.03 -8.26
N ASP A 178 30.12 7.78 -8.91
CA ASP A 178 31.04 8.69 -8.21
C ASP A 178 30.51 10.11 -8.05
N SER A 179 29.72 10.58 -9.01
CA SER A 179 29.08 11.90 -9.00
C SER A 179 28.07 12.04 -10.14
N GLY A 180 27.24 13.06 -10.04
CA GLY A 180 26.23 13.43 -11.03
C GLY A 180 24.86 12.79 -10.77
N ARG A 181 23.87 13.33 -11.47
CA ARG A 181 22.49 12.84 -11.43
C ARG A 181 21.85 12.95 -12.80
N VAL A 182 20.87 12.09 -13.07
CA VAL A 182 20.07 12.17 -14.30
C VAL A 182 18.88 13.09 -14.05
N SER A 183 19.04 14.38 -14.33
CA SER A 183 17.95 15.33 -14.24
C SER A 183 16.97 15.18 -15.41
N LEU A 184 15.72 15.55 -15.19
CA LEU A 184 14.66 15.51 -16.20
C LEU A 184 15.07 16.21 -17.52
N ASP A 185 15.64 17.41 -17.42
CA ASP A 185 16.08 18.20 -18.59
C ASP A 185 17.26 17.60 -19.35
N ASN A 186 18.08 16.79 -18.67
CA ASN A 186 19.32 16.25 -19.22
C ASN A 186 19.27 14.72 -19.38
N THR A 187 18.07 14.13 -19.32
CA THR A 187 17.88 12.68 -19.35
C THR A 187 18.42 12.08 -20.65
N ILE A 188 18.14 12.71 -21.80
CA ILE A 188 18.57 12.20 -23.12
C ILE A 188 20.10 12.27 -23.27
N ASN A 189 20.73 13.37 -22.86
CA ASN A 189 22.17 13.54 -22.97
C ASN A 189 22.95 12.68 -21.97
N SER A 190 22.28 12.18 -20.92
CA SER A 190 22.85 11.26 -19.95
C SER A 190 22.90 9.82 -20.43
N PHE A 191 22.29 9.52 -21.58
CA PHE A 191 22.20 8.15 -22.09
C PHE A 191 23.58 7.53 -22.31
N GLY A 192 23.75 6.28 -21.84
CA GLY A 192 25.00 5.53 -21.97
C GLY A 192 26.13 5.98 -21.04
N ARG A 193 25.95 7.02 -20.22
CA ARG A 193 26.92 7.42 -19.19
C ARG A 193 26.92 6.48 -18.00
N GLY A 194 27.94 6.61 -17.16
CA GLY A 194 28.13 5.78 -15.97
C GLY A 194 28.78 4.44 -16.27
N GLU A 195 28.95 3.65 -15.22
CA GLU A 195 29.62 2.35 -15.25
C GLU A 195 28.61 1.22 -15.08
N ILE A 196 28.89 0.07 -15.69
CA ILE A 196 28.05 -1.12 -15.50
C ILE A 196 28.18 -1.54 -14.04
N VAL A 197 27.04 -1.66 -13.38
CA VAL A 197 26.98 -2.05 -11.97
C VAL A 197 27.43 -3.50 -11.79
N LEU A 198 27.90 -3.84 -10.59
CA LEU A 198 28.27 -5.21 -10.26
C LEU A 198 27.11 -6.19 -10.50
N GLU A 199 27.44 -7.44 -10.81
CA GLU A 199 26.45 -8.51 -11.04
C GLU A 199 25.62 -8.82 -9.78
N PHE A 200 26.16 -8.51 -8.60
CA PHE A 200 25.48 -8.70 -7.32
C PHE A 200 25.55 -7.42 -6.48
N PRO A 201 24.44 -7.01 -5.82
CA PRO A 201 24.46 -5.86 -4.93
C PRO A 201 25.30 -6.12 -3.67
N PRO A 202 25.80 -5.04 -3.03
CA PRO A 202 26.43 -5.12 -1.72
C PRO A 202 25.51 -5.79 -0.69
N GLY A 203 26.09 -6.70 0.09
CA GLY A 203 25.36 -7.39 1.16
C GLY A 203 24.54 -8.61 0.71
N TYR A 204 24.47 -8.93 -0.59
CA TYR A 204 23.69 -10.06 -1.11
C TYR A 204 24.05 -11.40 -0.46
N PHE A 205 25.34 -11.66 -0.22
CA PHE A 205 25.81 -12.91 0.38
C PHE A 205 25.87 -12.89 1.92
N ARG A 206 25.26 -11.91 2.60
CA ARG A 206 25.29 -11.89 4.08
C ARG A 206 24.48 -13.07 4.63
N ARG A 207 25.18 -14.03 5.23
CA ARG A 207 24.59 -15.09 6.06
C ARG A 207 23.81 -14.47 7.23
N GLN A 208 22.61 -15.01 7.47
CA GLN A 208 21.79 -14.90 8.68
C GLN A 208 22.03 -13.64 9.53
N ARG A 209 21.25 -12.59 9.29
CA ARG A 209 21.01 -11.63 10.37
C ARG A 209 20.23 -12.38 11.46
N HIS A 210 20.87 -12.64 12.59
CA HIS A 210 20.13 -12.79 13.85
C HIS A 210 19.45 -11.44 14.11
N VAL A 211 18.27 -11.24 13.53
CA VAL A 211 17.38 -10.16 13.93
C VAL A 211 17.07 -10.46 15.40
N LEU A 212 17.53 -9.59 16.30
CA LEU A 212 17.15 -9.69 17.70
C LEU A 212 15.61 -9.64 17.75
N PRO A 213 14.96 -10.56 18.47
CA PRO A 213 13.51 -10.51 18.62
C PRO A 213 13.14 -9.13 19.17
N TYR A 214 12.24 -8.44 18.47
CA TYR A 214 11.62 -7.21 18.97
C TYR A 214 11.12 -7.48 20.40
N PRO A 215 11.25 -6.52 21.35
CA PRO A 215 11.00 -6.78 22.75
C PRO A 215 9.59 -7.34 22.98
N ALA A 216 9.57 -8.50 23.63
CA ALA A 216 8.43 -9.33 23.97
C ALA A 216 7.43 -8.64 24.92
N TRP A 217 6.61 -7.74 24.37
CA TRP A 217 5.43 -7.21 25.07
C TRP A 217 4.14 -7.61 24.33
N SER A 218 4.02 -8.90 24.01
CA SER A 218 2.75 -9.59 23.80
C SER A 218 3.05 -11.09 23.74
N GLU A 219 2.75 -11.82 24.81
CA GLU A 219 3.03 -13.25 25.00
C GLU A 219 2.28 -14.20 24.03
N GLU A 220 1.67 -13.68 22.96
CA GLU A 220 0.96 -14.50 21.96
C GLU A 220 1.32 -14.17 20.50
N VAL A 221 2.27 -13.26 20.27
CA VAL A 221 2.81 -13.08 18.91
C VAL A 221 4.03 -13.98 18.80
N THR A 222 3.84 -15.17 18.24
CA THR A 222 4.97 -15.99 17.78
C THR A 222 5.87 -15.07 16.96
N PRO A 223 7.15 -14.89 17.34
CA PRO A 223 8.08 -14.16 16.49
C PRO A 223 8.06 -14.88 15.16
N ARG A 224 7.60 -14.20 14.09
CA ARG A 224 7.99 -14.62 12.75
C ARG A 224 9.50 -14.72 12.83
N GLU A 225 10.04 -15.93 12.76
CA GLU A 225 11.45 -16.16 12.56
C GLU A 225 11.79 -15.45 11.23
N THR A 226 12.19 -14.18 11.33
CA THR A 226 12.71 -13.41 10.21
C THR A 226 14.10 -13.97 9.94
N ASN A 227 14.16 -15.12 9.30
CA ASN A 227 15.42 -15.72 8.91
C ASN A 227 15.29 -16.55 7.63
N LYS A 228 16.19 -16.21 6.69
CA LYS A 228 16.77 -16.99 5.59
C LYS A 228 16.23 -16.89 4.17
N ASP A 229 15.10 -16.24 3.91
CA ASP A 229 14.67 -16.08 2.51
C ASP A 229 13.71 -14.89 2.36
N ASP A 230 14.25 -13.68 2.56
CA ASP A 230 13.46 -12.45 2.44
C ASP A 230 13.16 -12.20 0.95
N ARG A 231 12.12 -12.87 0.43
CA ARG A 231 11.58 -12.74 -0.95
C ARG A 231 11.18 -11.29 -1.29
N THR A 232 11.24 -10.39 -0.33
CA THR A 232 10.94 -8.95 -0.45
C THR A 232 11.91 -8.23 -1.38
N TRP A 233 13.17 -8.69 -1.46
CA TRP A 233 14.23 -8.01 -2.21
C TRP A 233 14.76 -8.86 -3.37
N SER A 234 14.89 -8.24 -4.55
CA SER A 234 15.53 -8.87 -5.72
C SER A 234 16.99 -8.42 -5.83
N ALA A 235 17.89 -9.40 -5.87
CA ALA A 235 19.30 -9.15 -6.15
C ALA A 235 19.62 -9.09 -7.65
N ARG A 236 18.61 -9.21 -8.51
CA ARG A 236 18.76 -9.23 -9.97
C ARG A 236 18.29 -7.93 -10.59
N TYR A 237 17.27 -7.31 -10.01
CA TYR A 237 16.64 -6.13 -10.56
C TYR A 237 16.02 -5.24 -9.48
N GLN A 238 15.97 -3.94 -9.74
CA GLN A 238 15.27 -2.94 -8.91
C GLN A 238 14.42 -2.02 -9.78
N TRP A 239 13.25 -1.60 -9.29
CA TRP A 239 12.55 -0.47 -9.88
C TRP A 239 13.33 0.82 -9.66
N LEU A 240 13.31 1.69 -10.67
CA LEU A 240 13.99 2.97 -10.62
C LEU A 240 13.06 4.03 -10.02
N PRO A 241 13.52 4.82 -9.03
CA PRO A 241 12.71 5.86 -8.44
C PRO A 241 12.48 7.02 -9.40
N CYS A 242 11.39 7.75 -9.17
CA CYS A 242 11.20 9.08 -9.70
C CYS A 242 11.44 10.09 -8.56
N GLU A 243 12.43 10.95 -8.72
CA GLU A 243 12.83 11.94 -7.72
C GLU A 243 11.86 13.12 -7.73
N VAL A 244 11.25 13.37 -6.58
CA VAL A 244 10.29 14.46 -6.36
C VAL A 244 10.84 15.41 -5.30
N GLU A 245 10.94 16.68 -5.65
CA GLU A 245 11.46 17.75 -4.79
C GLU A 245 10.30 18.62 -4.27
N LEU A 246 10.25 18.82 -2.96
CA LEU A 246 9.49 19.90 -2.34
C LEU A 246 10.32 21.18 -2.46
N PHE A 247 9.89 22.14 -3.28
CA PHE A 247 10.73 23.30 -3.61
C PHE A 247 10.38 24.57 -2.82
N ASN A 248 9.34 24.52 -1.99
CA ASN A 248 8.96 25.58 -1.07
C ASN A 248 9.27 25.16 0.38
N ASN A 249 9.59 26.13 1.25
CA ASN A 249 9.87 25.88 2.67
C ASN A 249 8.64 25.41 3.47
N SER A 250 7.45 25.53 2.89
CA SER A 250 6.17 25.13 3.45
C SER A 250 5.17 24.85 2.33
N GLY A 251 4.15 24.02 2.60
CA GLY A 251 3.10 23.69 1.65
C GLY A 251 3.31 22.33 1.00
N THR A 252 2.57 22.08 -0.08
CA THR A 252 2.51 20.80 -0.78
C THR A 252 3.08 20.88 -2.19
N ASP A 253 3.67 22.02 -2.58
CA ASP A 253 4.17 22.21 -3.94
C ASP A 253 5.39 21.32 -4.20
N VAL A 254 5.28 20.50 -5.26
CA VAL A 254 6.33 19.57 -5.67
C VAL A 254 6.72 19.75 -7.13
N ARG A 255 7.93 19.34 -7.46
CA ARG A 255 8.42 19.22 -8.83
C ARG A 255 9.12 17.88 -9.02
N ILE A 256 8.84 17.23 -10.15
CA ILE A 256 9.60 16.05 -10.57
C ILE A 256 10.94 16.49 -11.14
N THR A 257 12.04 15.94 -10.61
CA THR A 257 13.40 16.36 -10.95
C THR A 257 14.18 15.32 -11.76
N SER A 258 13.73 14.05 -11.77
CA SER A 258 14.26 12.98 -12.61
C SER A 258 13.24 12.51 -13.65
N TYR A 259 13.62 11.54 -14.48
CA TYR A 259 12.67 10.85 -15.34
C TYR A 259 11.68 10.00 -14.52
N VAL A 260 10.47 9.82 -15.05
CA VAL A 260 9.53 8.76 -14.67
C VAL A 260 9.82 7.58 -15.59
N ASN A 261 9.89 6.36 -15.04
CA ASN A 261 10.14 5.18 -15.85
C ASN A 261 9.15 5.10 -17.02
N ASN A 262 9.58 4.55 -18.16
CA ASN A 262 8.86 4.46 -19.44
C ASN A 262 8.21 5.73 -20.02
N LEU A 263 8.39 6.91 -19.40
CA LEU A 263 7.78 8.16 -19.85
C LEU A 263 8.80 9.11 -20.50
N HIS A 264 8.59 9.44 -21.78
CA HIS A 264 9.56 10.23 -22.54
C HIS A 264 9.66 11.69 -22.02
N PRO A 265 10.85 12.18 -21.62
CA PRO A 265 11.00 13.46 -20.91
C PRO A 265 10.65 14.72 -21.73
N ILE A 266 10.81 14.65 -23.06
CA ILE A 266 10.45 15.75 -23.98
C ILE A 266 9.00 15.64 -24.49
N ARG A 267 8.64 14.51 -25.12
CA ARG A 267 7.30 14.33 -25.71
C ARG A 267 6.19 14.41 -24.67
N SER A 268 6.42 13.86 -23.48
CA SER A 268 5.44 13.82 -22.39
C SER A 268 5.71 14.91 -21.34
N ARG A 269 6.42 15.99 -21.70
CA ARG A 269 6.85 17.03 -20.75
C ARG A 269 5.69 17.65 -19.96
N ALA A 270 4.55 17.84 -20.60
CA ALA A 270 3.34 18.35 -19.94
C ALA A 270 2.86 17.41 -18.82
N LEU A 271 2.84 16.10 -19.08
CA LEU A 271 2.39 15.08 -18.12
C LEU A 271 3.24 15.06 -16.84
N TYR A 272 4.55 15.33 -16.92
CA TYR A 272 5.38 15.49 -15.70
C TYR A 272 4.84 16.58 -14.78
N GLY A 273 4.38 17.70 -15.34
CA GLY A 273 3.75 18.78 -14.57
C GLY A 273 2.42 18.35 -13.97
N THR A 274 1.59 17.63 -14.72
CA THR A 274 0.30 17.12 -14.26
C THR A 274 0.46 16.08 -13.14
N ILE A 275 1.42 15.15 -13.25
CA ILE A 275 1.74 14.19 -12.18
C ILE A 275 2.22 14.94 -10.92
N ALA A 276 3.05 15.97 -11.07
CA ALA A 276 3.50 16.78 -9.94
C ALA A 276 2.31 17.47 -9.23
N LYS A 277 1.35 18.04 -9.97
CA LYS A 277 0.12 18.61 -9.39
C LYS A 277 -0.69 17.55 -8.62
N LEU A 278 -0.81 16.34 -9.17
CA LEU A 278 -1.52 15.24 -8.52
C LEU A 278 -0.84 14.78 -7.22
N ILE A 279 0.49 14.66 -7.23
CA ILE A 279 1.28 14.36 -6.02
C ILE A 279 1.07 15.46 -4.99
N SER A 280 1.12 16.73 -5.39
CA SER A 280 0.88 17.88 -4.51
C SER A 280 -0.48 17.78 -3.81
N GLN A 281 -1.55 17.48 -4.55
CA GLN A 281 -2.89 17.31 -3.99
C GLN A 281 -3.01 16.08 -3.07
N SER A 282 -2.16 15.07 -3.27
CA SER A 282 -2.19 13.82 -2.48
C SER A 282 -1.47 13.93 -1.14
N ILE A 283 -0.61 14.94 -0.94
CA ILE A 283 0.17 15.09 0.31
C ILE A 283 -0.74 15.22 1.53
N GLU A 284 -1.81 16.00 1.45
CA GLU A 284 -2.71 16.19 2.59
C GLU A 284 -3.52 14.92 2.94
N PRO A 285 -4.14 14.21 1.96
CA PRO A 285 -4.68 12.87 2.19
C PRO A 285 -3.66 11.88 2.80
N TRP A 286 -2.39 11.90 2.35
CA TRP A 286 -1.34 11.06 2.92
C TRP A 286 -1.06 11.40 4.39
N ASN A 287 -1.07 12.70 4.76
CA ASN A 287 -0.95 13.14 6.15
C ASN A 287 -2.06 12.61 7.05
N GLN A 288 -3.19 12.16 6.50
CA GLN A 288 -4.31 11.58 7.24
C GLN A 288 -4.23 10.07 7.44
N THR A 289 -3.40 9.34 6.69
CA THR A 289 -3.36 7.86 6.73
C THR A 289 -1.99 7.28 7.01
N LEU A 290 -0.90 7.94 6.63
CA LEU A 290 0.44 7.43 6.87
C LEU A 290 0.73 7.32 8.38
N ILE A 291 1.26 6.19 8.80
CA ILE A 291 1.61 5.88 10.20
C ILE A 291 3.11 5.70 10.36
N LYS A 292 3.59 5.88 11.59
CA LYS A 292 4.96 5.56 11.99
C LYS A 292 4.94 4.50 13.07
N GLN A 293 5.92 3.59 13.02
CA GLN A 293 6.04 2.46 13.96
C GLN A 293 4.76 1.60 13.98
N ASN A 294 4.53 0.91 15.10
CA ASN A 294 3.39 0.00 15.27
C ASN A 294 2.18 0.69 15.91
N ARG A 295 1.96 1.97 15.62
CA ARG A 295 0.82 2.72 16.15
C ARG A 295 -0.14 3.02 15.02
N GLY A 296 -1.18 2.20 14.92
CA GLY A 296 -2.32 2.48 14.05
C GLY A 296 -2.96 3.82 14.44
N ARG A 297 -3.60 4.50 13.48
CA ARG A 297 -4.21 5.81 13.73
C ARG A 297 -5.43 5.74 14.62
N THR A 298 -6.25 4.70 14.41
CA THR A 298 -7.53 4.56 15.08
C THR A 298 -7.59 3.19 15.76
N PRO A 299 -8.03 3.13 17.03
CA PRO A 299 -8.27 1.84 17.68
C PRO A 299 -9.42 1.08 17.00
N MET A 300 -9.44 -0.24 17.14
CA MET A 300 -10.60 -1.04 16.73
C MET A 300 -11.85 -0.59 17.47
N ARG A 301 -12.98 -0.53 16.74
CA ARG A 301 -14.29 -0.16 17.31
C ARG A 301 -14.85 -1.26 18.19
N ILE A 302 -14.72 -2.51 17.73
CA ILE A 302 -15.33 -3.66 18.40
C ILE A 302 -14.21 -4.53 18.97
N ARG A 303 -14.08 -4.49 20.29
CA ARG A 303 -13.16 -5.37 21.02
C ARG A 303 -13.91 -6.63 21.42
N THR A 304 -13.38 -7.78 21.02
CA THR A 304 -13.81 -9.09 21.50
C THR A 304 -12.94 -9.49 22.69
N TYR A 305 -13.55 -10.16 23.67
CA TYR A 305 -12.85 -10.70 24.83
C TYR A 305 -13.25 -12.18 24.98
N GLY A 306 -12.30 -13.03 25.38
CA GLY A 306 -12.57 -14.44 25.66
C GLY A 306 -12.88 -15.30 24.44
N VAL A 307 -12.50 -14.84 23.23
CA VAL A 307 -12.59 -15.63 21.99
C VAL A 307 -11.19 -16.11 21.66
N GLU A 308 -10.97 -17.41 21.71
CA GLU A 308 -9.76 -18.02 21.16
C GLU A 308 -9.92 -18.09 19.63
N PRO A 309 -8.95 -17.60 18.83
CA PRO A 309 -9.02 -17.76 17.38
C PRO A 309 -9.01 -19.26 17.05
N ASP A 310 -9.99 -19.75 16.31
CA ASP A 310 -9.93 -21.11 15.74
C ASP A 310 -8.81 -21.13 14.68
N ASN A 311 -7.62 -21.48 15.15
CA ASN A 311 -6.43 -21.62 14.34
C ASN A 311 -6.22 -23.08 13.90
N GLU A 312 -7.22 -23.96 14.02
CA GLU A 312 -7.11 -25.35 13.59
C GLU A 312 -7.00 -25.43 12.07
N ARG A 313 -5.76 -25.52 11.60
CA ARG A 313 -5.46 -25.81 10.20
C ARG A 313 -5.61 -27.30 9.93
N PRO A 314 -6.00 -27.69 8.71
CA PRO A 314 -5.89 -29.08 8.30
C PRO A 314 -4.47 -29.59 8.52
N LYS A 315 -4.33 -30.81 9.02
CA LYS A 315 -3.02 -31.41 9.34
C LYS A 315 -2.04 -31.43 8.15
N TRP A 316 -2.56 -31.40 6.92
CA TRP A 316 -1.75 -31.34 5.70
C TRP A 316 -1.16 -29.93 5.43
N ALA A 317 -1.80 -28.87 5.95
CA ALA A 317 -1.47 -27.46 5.71
C ALA A 317 -0.50 -26.89 6.76
N THR A 318 0.55 -27.65 7.10
CA THR A 318 1.64 -27.12 7.95
C THR A 318 2.43 -26.06 7.18
N LEU A 319 3.06 -25.14 7.92
CA LEU A 319 3.84 -24.07 7.30
C LEU A 319 4.99 -24.63 6.44
N ASP A 320 5.64 -25.70 6.89
CA ASP A 320 6.75 -26.34 6.18
C ASP A 320 6.28 -27.00 4.87
N ASN A 321 5.17 -27.72 4.91
CA ASN A 321 4.60 -28.35 3.71
C ASN A 321 4.20 -27.30 2.66
N LEU A 322 3.52 -26.24 3.09
CA LEU A 322 3.09 -25.17 2.17
C LEU A 322 4.30 -24.47 1.51
N ARG A 323 5.38 -24.25 2.27
CA ARG A 323 6.62 -23.66 1.76
C ARG A 323 7.32 -24.55 0.75
N GLU A 324 7.39 -25.86 1.01
CA GLU A 324 7.97 -26.83 0.09
C GLU A 324 7.18 -26.87 -1.23
N LEU A 325 5.85 -26.88 -1.15
CA LEU A 325 4.97 -26.85 -2.32
C LEU A 325 5.14 -25.57 -3.14
N GLU A 326 5.28 -24.41 -2.51
CA GLU A 326 5.50 -23.13 -3.20
C GLU A 326 6.84 -23.04 -3.94
N SER A 327 7.84 -23.84 -3.55
CA SER A 327 9.17 -23.81 -4.14
C SER A 327 9.19 -24.29 -5.60
N ASP A 328 8.21 -25.11 -6.00
CA ASP A 328 8.00 -25.54 -7.38
C ASP A 328 6.51 -25.54 -7.74
N ARG A 329 6.04 -24.36 -8.20
CA ARG A 329 4.65 -24.14 -8.60
C ARG A 329 4.22 -24.94 -9.85
N ASN A 330 5.16 -25.52 -10.59
CA ASN A 330 4.86 -26.33 -11.76
C ASN A 330 4.61 -27.81 -11.40
N ASN A 331 4.96 -28.21 -10.18
CA ASN A 331 4.81 -29.56 -9.68
C ASN A 331 3.32 -29.94 -9.57
N THR A 332 3.00 -31.18 -9.93
CA THR A 332 1.67 -31.78 -9.71
C THR A 332 1.24 -31.68 -8.25
N ALA A 333 2.17 -31.85 -7.30
CA ALA A 333 1.90 -31.71 -5.87
C ALA A 333 1.40 -30.30 -5.49
N PHE A 334 1.94 -29.25 -6.14
CA PHE A 334 1.46 -27.88 -5.92
C PHE A 334 0.02 -27.70 -6.44
N LYS A 335 -0.30 -28.24 -7.61
CA LYS A 335 -1.66 -28.20 -8.17
C LYS A 335 -2.67 -28.93 -7.28
N GLU A 336 -2.31 -30.13 -6.81
CA GLU A 336 -3.14 -30.90 -5.87
C GLU A 336 -3.33 -30.17 -4.54
N ALA A 337 -2.28 -29.51 -4.04
CA ALA A 337 -2.39 -28.68 -2.84
C ALA A 337 -3.29 -27.47 -3.06
N VAL A 338 -3.21 -26.80 -4.21
CA VAL A 338 -4.11 -25.70 -4.59
C VAL A 338 -5.57 -26.17 -4.59
N ASP A 339 -5.85 -27.36 -5.10
CA ASP A 339 -7.21 -27.92 -5.08
C ASP A 339 -7.68 -28.24 -3.66
N LYS A 340 -6.82 -28.80 -2.80
CA LYS A 340 -7.12 -28.98 -1.36
C LYS A 340 -7.33 -27.66 -0.62
N ILE A 341 -6.56 -26.62 -0.95
CA ILE A 341 -6.74 -25.27 -0.40
C ILE A 341 -8.11 -24.74 -0.82
N LYS A 342 -8.49 -24.84 -2.10
CA LYS A 342 -9.79 -24.39 -2.59
C LYS A 342 -10.93 -25.13 -1.89
N GLU A 343 -10.83 -26.44 -1.75
CA GLU A 343 -11.83 -27.25 -1.03
C GLU A 343 -11.95 -26.79 0.43
N TYR A 344 -10.83 -26.59 1.12
CA TYR A 344 -10.81 -26.08 2.49
C TYR A 344 -11.42 -24.69 2.61
N LEU A 345 -11.09 -23.77 1.70
CA LEU A 345 -11.64 -22.40 1.66
C LEU A 345 -13.12 -22.36 1.27
N ALA A 346 -13.63 -23.42 0.65
CA ALA A 346 -15.04 -23.58 0.30
C ALA A 346 -15.86 -24.19 1.45
N LEU A 347 -15.22 -24.72 2.50
CA LEU A 347 -15.93 -25.16 3.69
C LEU A 347 -16.66 -23.97 4.31
N PRO A 348 -17.88 -24.17 4.84
CA PRO A 348 -18.52 -23.13 5.64
C PRO A 348 -17.60 -22.77 6.80
N GLU A 349 -17.53 -21.48 7.15
CA GLU A 349 -16.92 -21.08 8.41
C GLU A 349 -17.50 -21.97 9.52
N LYS A 350 -16.64 -22.54 10.37
CA LYS A 350 -17.09 -23.26 11.57
C LYS A 350 -17.77 -22.25 12.50
N LEU A 351 -19.02 -21.95 12.20
CA LEU A 351 -19.96 -21.47 13.19
C LEU A 351 -20.23 -22.70 14.03
N GLU A 352 -19.43 -22.92 15.06
CA GLU A 352 -19.84 -23.89 16.08
C GLU A 352 -21.27 -23.52 16.46
N GLU A 353 -22.17 -24.50 16.47
CA GLU A 353 -23.45 -24.41 17.15
C GLU A 353 -23.19 -24.33 18.67
N THR A 354 -22.41 -23.33 19.10
CA THR A 354 -22.34 -22.95 20.50
C THR A 354 -23.53 -22.03 20.75
N GLU A 355 -24.58 -22.61 21.34
CA GLU A 355 -25.56 -21.83 22.09
C GLU A 355 -24.80 -20.99 23.15
N GLY A 356 -24.49 -19.73 22.83
CA GLY A 356 -23.89 -18.76 23.75
C GLY A 356 -22.74 -18.00 23.08
N TYR A 357 -22.82 -16.69 22.82
CA TYR A 357 -23.41 -15.64 23.63
C TYR A 357 -24.35 -14.76 22.78
N GLN A 358 -25.66 -14.96 22.93
CA GLN A 358 -26.58 -13.84 22.73
C GLN A 358 -26.23 -12.79 23.78
N ILE A 359 -25.54 -11.72 23.38
CA ILE A 359 -25.53 -10.50 24.18
C ILE A 359 -26.99 -10.05 24.23
N SER A 360 -27.64 -10.26 25.37
CA SER A 360 -29.00 -9.79 25.60
C SER A 360 -29.07 -8.30 25.28
N PRO A 361 -30.12 -7.83 24.57
CA PRO A 361 -30.31 -6.42 24.36
C PRO A 361 -30.66 -5.79 25.71
N THR A 362 -29.64 -5.29 26.39
CA THR A 362 -29.76 -4.21 27.36
C THR A 362 -29.14 -2.95 26.77
#